data_AF-A0A7W1HP74-F1
#
_entry.id   AF-A0A7W1HP74-F1
#
_cell.length_a   1.000
_cell.length_b   1.000
_cell.length_c   1.000
_cell.angle_alpha   90.00
_cell.angle_beta   90.00
_cell.angle_gamma   90.00
#
_symmetry.space_group_name_H-M   'P 1'
#
loop_
_entity.id
_entity.type
_entity.pdbx_description
1 polymer ?
#
loop_
_entity_poly.entity_id
_entity_poly.type
_entity_poly.pdbx_seq_one_letter_code
_entity_poly.pdbx_strand_id
1 'polypeptide(L)' 'PLEKGYEMAREVDDTGRVVVATTNLEQAELKRDQIQAFGPDPLIPRCKGSMSATVEPASA' A
#
# COMPACT_ATOMS: atom_id res chain seq x y z
N PRO A 1 9.94 -7.55 -4.91
CA PRO A 1 10.79 -8.37 -4.01
C PRO A 1 10.38 -8.15 -2.55
N LEU A 2 10.67 -9.10 -1.66
CA LEU A 2 10.28 -9.02 -0.24
C LEU A 2 10.94 -7.83 0.46
N GLU A 3 12.23 -7.61 0.22
CA GLU A 3 13.01 -6.49 0.77
C GLU A 3 12.37 -5.13 0.46
N LYS A 4 12.06 -4.85 -0.81
CA LYS A 4 11.37 -3.62 -1.22
C LYS A 4 10.01 -3.44 -0.53
N GLY A 5 9.26 -4.53 -0.32
CA GLY A 5 7.99 -4.49 0.40
C GLY A 5 8.17 -4.10 1.87
N TYR A 6 9.21 -4.65 2.51
CA TYR A 6 9.56 -4.32 3.88
C TYR A 6 10.02 -2.86 4.04
N GLU A 7 10.84 -2.35 3.11
CA GLU A 7 11.25 -0.93 3.10
C GLU A 7 10.06 0.01 2.98
N MET A 8 9.14 -0.26 2.06
CA MET A 8 7.91 0.54 1.91
C MET A 8 7.04 0.50 3.16
N ALA A 9 6.90 -0.67 3.81
CA ALA A 9 6.16 -0.79 5.06
C ALA A 9 6.80 0.01 6.20
N ARG A 10 8.15 0.02 6.27
CA ARG A 10 8.88 0.86 7.22
C ARG A 10 8.69 2.36 6.95
N GLU A 11 8.66 2.77 5.70
CA GLU A 11 8.41 4.17 5.33
C GLU A 11 6.99 4.61 5.74
N VAL A 12 5.99 3.74 5.58
CA VAL A 12 4.64 4.00 6.09
C VAL A 12 4.61 4.10 7.61
N ASP A 13 5.34 3.24 8.33
CA ASP A 13 5.43 3.27 9.79
C ASP A 13 6.07 4.59 10.29
N ASP A 14 7.11 5.07 9.61
CA ASP A 14 7.86 6.27 10.00
C ASP A 14 7.19 7.58 9.55
N THR A 15 6.69 7.63 8.31
CA THR A 15 6.21 8.87 7.66
C THR A 15 4.70 8.93 7.46
N GLY A 16 4.00 7.81 7.68
CA GLY A 16 2.54 7.69 7.54
C GLY A 16 2.04 7.35 6.14
N ARG A 17 2.87 7.40 5.09
CA ARG A 17 2.47 7.06 3.70
C ARG A 17 3.67 6.72 2.82
N VAL A 18 3.44 6.02 1.71
CA VAL A 18 4.45 5.73 0.68
C VAL A 18 3.80 5.65 -0.70
N VAL A 19 4.54 5.97 -1.76
CA VAL A 19 4.09 5.76 -3.15
C VAL A 19 4.37 4.30 -3.55
N VAL A 20 3.31 3.50 -3.65
CA VAL A 20 3.42 2.07 -4.03
C VAL A 20 3.69 1.89 -5.52
N ALA A 21 3.04 2.70 -6.38
CA ALA A 21 3.22 2.68 -7.82
C ALA A 21 2.74 3.99 -8.45
N THR A 22 3.47 4.45 -9.48
CA THR A 22 3.03 5.51 -10.39
C THR A 22 2.72 4.88 -11.74
N THR A 23 1.47 4.94 -12.18
CA THR A 23 1.02 4.32 -13.43
C THR A 23 -0.24 5.01 -13.96
N ASN A 24 -0.85 4.48 -15.02
CA ASN A 24 -2.14 4.94 -15.52
C ASN A 24 -3.25 4.71 -14.48
N LEU A 25 -4.36 5.46 -14.63
CA LEU A 25 -5.44 5.50 -13.64
C LEU A 25 -6.04 4.11 -13.38
N GLU A 26 -6.38 3.37 -14.43
CA GLU A 26 -7.02 2.05 -14.31
C GLU A 26 -6.16 1.06 -13.51
N GLN A 27 -4.85 1.01 -13.76
CA GLN A 27 -3.95 0.15 -13.00
C GLN A 27 -3.74 0.62 -11.56
N ALA A 28 -3.74 1.94 -11.34
CA ALA A 28 -3.63 2.51 -9.99
C ALA A 28 -4.86 2.16 -9.15
N GLU A 29 -6.05 2.27 -9.72
CA GLU A 29 -7.32 1.89 -9.08
C GLU A 29 -7.38 0.40 -8.77
N LEU A 30 -7.00 -0.45 -9.73
CA LEU A 30 -6.94 -1.89 -9.51
C LEU A 30 -5.99 -2.25 -8.35
N LYS A 31 -4.81 -1.62 -8.29
CA LYS A 31 -3.84 -1.83 -7.20
C LYS A 31 -4.37 -1.35 -5.85
N ARG A 32 -5.04 -0.19 -5.80
CA ARG A 32 -5.70 0.32 -4.59
C ARG A 32 -6.70 -0.71 -4.07
N ASP A 33 -7.55 -1.23 -4.94
CA ASP A 33 -8.59 -2.20 -4.56
C ASP A 33 -7.98 -3.51 -4.07
N GLN A 34 -6.89 -3.97 -4.69
CA GLN A 34 -6.12 -5.13 -4.21
C GLN A 34 -5.55 -4.92 -2.80
N ILE A 35 -5.00 -3.74 -2.51
CA ILE A 35 -4.48 -3.41 -1.17
C ILE A 35 -5.62 -3.43 -0.15
N GLN A 36 -6.74 -2.77 -0.46
CA GLN A 36 -7.88 -2.69 0.45
C GLN A 36 -8.55 -4.06 0.66
N ALA A 37 -8.50 -4.96 -0.32
CA ALA A 37 -9.06 -6.31 -0.23
C ALA A 37 -8.13 -7.36 0.41
N PHE A 38 -6.86 -7.03 0.67
CA PHE A 38 -5.85 -7.99 1.13
C PHE A 38 -6.21 -8.70 2.44
N GLY A 39 -6.85 -7.98 3.37
CA GLY A 39 -7.22 -8.45 4.69
C GLY A 39 -6.15 -8.18 5.75
N PRO A 40 -6.34 -8.71 6.98
CA PRO A 40 -5.41 -8.53 8.08
C PRO A 40 -4.06 -9.18 7.79
N ASP A 41 -2.99 -8.56 8.29
CA ASP A 41 -1.63 -9.13 8.21
C ASP A 41 -1.52 -10.40 9.07
N PRO A 42 -1.22 -11.58 8.49
CA PRO A 42 -1.14 -12.83 9.23
C PRO A 42 0.02 -12.88 10.25
N LEU A 43 1.02 -12.02 10.13
CA LEU A 43 2.16 -11.96 11.04
C LEU A 43 1.92 -11.05 12.25
N ILE A 44 0.82 -10.28 12.25
CA ILE A 44 0.49 -9.32 13.31
C ILE A 44 -0.86 -9.70 13.92
N PRO A 45 -0.89 -10.43 15.05
CA PRO A 45 -2.15 -10.95 15.64
C PRO A 45 -3.21 -9.90 15.97
N ARG A 46 -2.78 -8.65 16.22
CA ARG A 46 -3.68 -7.52 16.50
C ARG A 46 -4.23 -6.82 15.25
N CYS A 47 -3.78 -7.22 14.05
CA CYS A 47 -4.21 -6.60 12.80
C CYS A 47 -5.63 -7.04 12.47
N LYS A 48 -6.53 -6.06 12.21
CA LYS A 48 -7.97 -6.31 12.03
C LYS A 48 -8.45 -6.17 10.59
N GLY A 49 -7.58 -5.75 9.68
CA GLY A 49 -7.92 -5.52 8.29
C GLY A 49 -6.72 -5.03 7.49
N SER A 50 -6.98 -4.71 6.22
CA SER A 50 -5.97 -4.28 5.27
C SER A 50 -5.43 -2.89 5.56
N MET A 51 -4.30 -2.56 4.95
CA MET A 51 -3.84 -1.17 4.88
C MET A 51 -4.79 -0.32 4.04
N SER A 52 -4.81 0.99 4.34
CA SER A 52 -5.56 1.97 3.53
C SER A 52 -4.72 2.41 2.34
N ALA A 53 -5.36 2.62 1.18
CA ALA A 53 -4.71 3.11 -0.02
C ALA A 53 -5.61 4.12 -0.74
N THR A 54 -5.00 5.12 -1.36
CA THR A 54 -5.66 6.15 -2.18
C THR A 54 -4.93 6.29 -3.52
N VAL A 55 -5.61 6.85 -4.53
CA VAL A 55 -5.02 7.18 -5.83
C VAL A 55 -5.01 8.70 -5.97
N GLU A 56 -3.88 9.26 -6.38
CA GLU A 56 -3.70 10.68 -6.66
C GLU A 56 -2.97 10.87 -8.00
N PRO A 57 -3.17 12.00 -8.72
CA PRO A 57 -2.39 12.32 -9.89
C PRO A 57 -0.90 12.41 -9.56
N ALA A 58 -0.03 11.93 -10.45
CA ALA A 58 1.41 12.08 -10.30
C ALA A 58 1.80 13.55 -10.26
N SER A 59 2.81 13.90 -9.45
CA SER A 59 3.41 15.22 -9.50
C SER A 59 4.06 15.48 -10.87
N ALA A 60 3.99 16.73 -11.33
CA ALA A 60 4.69 17.20 -12.52
C ALA A 60 6.22 17.20 -12.34
#